data_AF-A0A9X4EGF3-F1
#
_entry.id   AF-A0A9X4EGF3-F1
#
_cell.length_a   1.000
_cell.length_b   1.000
_cell.length_c   1.000
_cell.angle_alpha   90.00
_cell.angle_beta   90.00
_cell.angle_gamma   90.00
#
_symmetry.space_group_name_H-M   'P 1'
#
loop_
_entity.id
_entity.type
_entity.pdbx_description
1 polymer ?
#
loop_
_entity_poly.entity_id
_entity_poly.type
_entity_poly.pdbx_seq_one_letter_code
_entity_poly.pdbx_strand_id
1 'polypeptide(L)'
;MSTVAPDSPSFALAQQWLGADIRSTQAGTSVSADVKGSMKAALIDRLTQEPGRERQIMAVSIEYGTRPQSDVGAALMADNWLHMKGKGPDDPQAAAIKQAIRSVFLIEEDDWAGMVHEQAERHIRNALKGLASI
;
A
#
# COMPACT_ATOMS: atom_id res chain seq x y z
N MET A 1 -4.61 4.25 -2.02
CA MET A 1 -4.06 5.37 -2.81
C MET A 1 -3.96 5.04 -4.30
N SER A 2 -3.94 6.06 -5.15
CA SER A 2 -3.73 6.02 -6.60
C SER A 2 -2.43 6.75 -6.95
N THR A 3 -1.74 6.34 -8.03
CA THR A 3 -0.48 6.96 -8.49
C THR A 3 -0.66 7.93 -9.65
N VAL A 4 -1.90 8.20 -10.05
CA VAL A 4 -2.24 9.18 -11.10
C VAL A 4 -2.73 10.49 -10.49
N ALA A 5 -2.69 11.58 -11.24
CA ALA A 5 -3.14 12.90 -10.80
C ALA A 5 -4.65 12.95 -10.48
N PRO A 6 -5.11 13.84 -9.58
CA PRO A 6 -6.53 13.94 -9.19
C PRO A 6 -7.50 14.26 -10.33
N ASP A 7 -7.05 14.96 -11.36
CA ASP A 7 -7.82 15.34 -12.54
C ASP A 7 -7.87 14.22 -13.60
N SER A 8 -7.18 13.10 -13.38
CA SER A 8 -7.19 11.98 -14.32
C SER A 8 -8.52 11.20 -14.31
N PRO A 9 -8.99 10.71 -15.46
CA PRO A 9 -10.17 9.84 -15.53
C PRO A 9 -10.06 8.60 -14.64
N SER A 10 -8.87 7.99 -14.56
CA SER A 10 -8.60 6.83 -13.70
C SER A 10 -8.74 7.14 -12.21
N PHE A 11 -8.43 8.35 -11.76
CA PHE A 11 -8.66 8.78 -10.38
C PHE A 11 -10.15 8.97 -10.10
N ALA A 12 -10.88 9.63 -11.01
CA ALA A 12 -12.33 9.80 -10.89
C ALA A 12 -13.04 8.44 -10.82
N LEU A 13 -12.65 7.48 -11.66
CA LEU A 13 -13.17 6.10 -11.64
C LEU A 13 -12.86 5.40 -10.30
N ALA A 14 -11.64 5.58 -9.78
CA ALA A 14 -11.27 5.03 -8.46
C ALA A 14 -12.15 5.59 -7.34
N GLN A 15 -12.42 6.89 -7.32
CA GLN A 15 -13.31 7.49 -6.33
C GLN A 15 -14.76 7.01 -6.50
N GLN A 16 -15.24 6.92 -7.75
CA GLN A 16 -16.58 6.45 -8.06
C GLN A 16 -16.80 5.01 -7.56
N TRP A 17 -15.84 4.12 -7.80
CA TRP A 17 -15.98 2.70 -7.45
C TRP A 17 -15.65 2.45 -5.99
N LEU A 18 -14.54 2.98 -5.49
CA LEU A 18 -13.97 2.56 -4.21
C LEU A 18 -14.26 3.52 -3.05
N GLY A 19 -14.73 4.74 -3.34
CA GLY A 19 -15.15 5.74 -2.36
C GLY A 19 -14.26 7.00 -2.34
N ALA A 20 -14.72 8.02 -1.61
CA ALA A 20 -14.09 9.34 -1.55
C ALA A 20 -12.73 9.36 -0.83
N ASP A 21 -12.39 8.31 -0.08
CA ASP A 21 -11.14 8.20 0.70
C ASP A 21 -9.91 7.90 -0.18
N ILE A 22 -10.09 7.68 -1.48
CA ILE A 22 -8.96 7.51 -2.39
C ILE A 22 -8.12 8.80 -2.44
N ARG A 23 -6.83 8.66 -2.11
CA ARG A 23 -5.81 9.72 -2.19
C ARG A 23 -4.88 9.50 -3.38
N SER A 24 -4.36 10.59 -3.94
CA SER A 24 -3.36 10.56 -5.02
C SER A 24 -1.97 10.85 -4.47
N THR A 25 -0.96 10.08 -4.88
CA THR A 25 0.45 10.39 -4.54
C THR A 25 0.93 11.68 -5.18
N GLN A 26 0.48 11.99 -6.40
CA GLN A 26 0.88 13.21 -7.12
C GLN A 26 0.27 14.48 -6.51
N ALA A 27 -0.79 14.34 -5.70
CA ALA A 27 -1.45 15.45 -5.02
C ALA A 27 -0.85 15.78 -3.64
N GLY A 28 0.11 15.00 -3.15
CA GLY A 28 0.64 15.13 -1.78
C GLY A 28 -0.41 14.87 -0.68
N THR A 29 -1.57 14.31 -1.03
CA THR A 29 -2.66 13.97 -0.08
C THR A 29 -2.59 12.53 0.40
N SER A 30 -1.62 11.76 -0.11
CA SER A 30 -1.31 10.39 0.31
C SER A 30 -0.18 10.40 1.33
N VAL A 31 -0.22 9.46 2.27
CA VAL A 31 0.93 9.17 3.16
C VAL A 31 2.11 8.64 2.33
N SER A 32 1.82 7.89 1.27
CA SER A 32 2.82 7.35 0.35
C SER A 32 3.33 8.41 -0.63
N ALA A 33 4.65 8.39 -0.87
CA ALA A 33 5.32 9.32 -1.76
C ALA A 33 4.99 9.10 -3.24
N ASP A 34 5.16 10.15 -4.04
CA ASP A 34 5.09 10.09 -5.50
C ASP A 34 6.37 9.47 -6.10
N VAL A 35 6.44 8.14 -6.06
CA VAL A 35 7.59 7.38 -6.58
C VAL A 35 7.54 7.30 -8.12
N LYS A 36 8.61 7.75 -8.77
CA LYS A 36 8.79 7.66 -10.22
C LYS A 36 9.47 6.36 -10.63
N GLY A 37 9.22 5.91 -11.87
CA GLY A 37 9.84 4.70 -12.42
C GLY A 37 9.31 3.38 -11.85
N SER A 38 8.11 3.37 -11.26
CA SER A 38 7.52 2.14 -10.73
C SER A 38 7.11 1.16 -11.85
N MET A 39 7.21 -0.15 -11.59
CA MET A 39 6.74 -1.19 -12.51
C MET A 39 5.25 -1.03 -12.85
N LYS A 40 4.44 -0.56 -11.89
CA LYS A 40 3.01 -0.27 -12.10
C LYS A 40 2.82 0.82 -13.17
N ALA A 41 3.59 1.90 -13.09
CA ALA A 41 3.52 2.97 -14.10
C ALA A 41 3.91 2.45 -15.48
N ALA A 42 5.02 1.70 -15.57
CA ALA A 42 5.45 1.10 -16.83
C ALA A 42 4.41 0.14 -17.44
N LEU A 43 3.73 -0.66 -16.61
CA LEU A 43 2.65 -1.53 -17.06
C LEU A 43 1.45 -0.74 -17.57
N ILE A 44 1.04 0.31 -16.85
CA ILE A 44 -0.06 1.20 -17.27
C ILE A 44 0.28 1.83 -18.61
N ASP A 45 1.46 2.45 -18.74
CA ASP A 45 1.91 3.08 -19.98
C ASP A 45 1.93 2.09 -21.16
N ARG A 46 2.45 0.88 -20.93
CA ARG A 46 2.50 -0.15 -21.99
C ARG A 46 1.11 -0.57 -22.44
N LEU A 47 0.16 -0.69 -21.52
CA LEU A 47 -1.19 -1.15 -21.83
C LEU A 47 -2.02 -0.04 -22.48
N THR A 48 -1.87 1.23 -22.10
CA THR A 48 -2.62 2.36 -22.66
C THR A 48 -2.11 2.80 -24.03
N GLN A 49 -0.83 2.59 -24.35
CA GLN A 49 -0.23 2.96 -25.64
C GLN A 49 -0.44 1.95 -26.78
N GLU A 50 -1.17 0.84 -26.56
CA GLU A 50 -1.35 -0.16 -27.61
C GLU A 50 -2.29 0.34 -28.73
N PRO A 51 -1.84 0.37 -30.00
CA PRO A 51 -2.64 0.89 -31.09
C PRO A 51 -3.97 0.15 -31.28
N GLY A 52 -5.02 0.90 -31.63
CA GLY A 52 -6.33 0.33 -31.99
C GLY A 52 -7.22 -0.07 -30.81
N ARG A 53 -6.82 0.21 -29.57
CA ARG A 53 -7.67 0.03 -28.37
C ARG A 53 -7.49 1.16 -27.38
N GLU A 54 -8.54 1.94 -27.17
CA GLU A 54 -8.61 2.86 -26.04
C GLU A 54 -8.82 2.06 -24.75
N ARG A 55 -7.95 2.25 -23.75
CA ARG A 55 -7.99 1.53 -22.48
C ARG A 55 -7.82 2.49 -21.34
N GLN A 56 -8.73 2.42 -20.39
CA GLN A 56 -8.60 3.10 -19.11
C GLN A 56 -8.18 2.08 -18.05
N ILE A 57 -7.13 2.40 -17.29
CA ILE A 57 -6.64 1.51 -16.23
C ILE A 57 -6.79 2.23 -14.89
N MET A 58 -7.60 1.63 -14.02
CA MET A 58 -7.73 2.01 -12.62
C MET A 58 -6.89 1.05 -11.77
N ALA A 59 -5.79 1.55 -11.21
CA ALA A 59 -4.93 0.79 -10.31
C ALA A 59 -4.76 1.52 -8.99
N VAL A 60 -5.15 0.87 -7.90
CA VAL A 60 -5.03 1.40 -6.54
C VAL A 60 -4.23 0.46 -5.65
N SER A 61 -3.54 1.03 -4.68
CA SER A 61 -2.92 0.30 -3.58
C SER A 61 -3.77 0.50 -2.33
N ILE A 62 -4.19 -0.58 -1.67
CA ILE A 62 -4.83 -0.49 -0.36
C ILE A 62 -3.72 -0.63 0.68
N GLU A 63 -3.66 0.32 1.60
CA GLU A 63 -2.66 0.36 2.66
C GLU A 63 -3.39 0.30 4.00
N TYR A 64 -2.94 -0.58 4.87
CA TYR A 64 -3.46 -0.72 6.22
C TYR A 64 -2.42 -0.19 7.19
N GLY A 65 -2.90 0.50 8.23
CA GLY A 65 -2.08 1.25 9.16
C GLY A 65 -0.83 0.50 9.59
N THR A 66 0.33 1.09 9.34
CA THR A 66 1.61 0.71 9.90
C THR A 66 2.00 1.72 10.98
N ARG A 67 3.00 1.38 11.81
CA ARG A 67 3.63 2.34 12.71
C ARG A 67 4.30 3.48 11.89
N PRO A 68 4.62 4.63 12.52
CA PRO A 68 5.37 5.70 11.86
C PRO A 68 6.59 5.18 11.07
N GLN A 69 6.87 5.77 9.90
CA GLN A 69 7.94 5.31 9.01
C GLN A 69 9.32 5.29 9.68
N SER A 70 9.57 6.21 10.62
CA SER A 70 10.78 6.23 11.45
C SER A 70 10.97 4.94 12.22
N ASP A 71 9.88 4.42 12.79
CA ASP A 71 9.88 3.26 13.68
C ASP A 71 10.06 1.99 12.86
N VAL A 72 9.35 1.92 11.71
CA VAL A 72 9.53 0.85 10.71
C VAL A 72 10.99 0.81 10.22
N GLY A 73 11.56 1.97 9.88
CA GLY A 73 12.94 2.08 9.42
C GLY A 73 13.95 1.63 10.48
N ALA A 74 13.78 2.06 11.73
CA ALA A 74 14.65 1.65 12.84
C ALA A 74 14.59 0.14 13.09
N ALA A 75 13.38 -0.45 13.12
CA ALA A 75 13.20 -1.87 13.31
C ALA A 75 13.81 -2.70 12.17
N LEU A 76 13.65 -2.27 10.91
CA LEU A 76 14.26 -2.92 9.75
C LEU A 76 15.79 -2.88 9.82
N MET A 77 16.38 -1.73 10.19
CA MET A 77 17.83 -1.62 10.33
C MET A 77 18.37 -2.56 11.43
N ALA A 78 17.68 -2.63 12.57
CA ALA A 78 18.05 -3.53 13.65
C ALA A 78 17.93 -5.02 13.26
N ASP A 79 16.85 -5.41 12.60
CA ASP A 79 16.64 -6.80 12.14
C ASP A 79 17.68 -7.20 11.08
N ASN A 80 17.97 -6.31 10.12
CA ASN A 80 19.01 -6.52 9.11
C ASN A 80 20.40 -6.63 9.75
N TRP A 81 20.69 -5.80 10.76
CA TRP A 81 21.94 -5.91 11.51
C TRP A 81 22.04 -7.26 12.24
N LEU A 82 20.98 -7.68 12.94
CA LEU A 82 20.96 -8.97 13.63
C LEU A 82 21.21 -10.13 12.65
N HIS A 83 20.60 -10.08 11.47
CA HIS A 83 20.80 -11.09 10.41
C HIS A 83 22.23 -11.11 9.87
N MET A 84 22.83 -9.94 9.64
CA MET A 84 24.13 -9.82 8.96
C MET A 84 25.35 -9.88 9.90
N LYS A 85 25.17 -9.45 11.15
CA LYS A 85 26.27 -9.18 12.11
C LYS A 85 26.03 -9.74 13.50
N GLY A 86 24.78 -10.03 13.85
CA GLY A 86 24.44 -10.60 15.15
C GLY A 86 24.90 -12.04 15.30
N LYS A 87 24.75 -12.57 16.51
CA LYS A 87 25.02 -14.00 16.82
C LYS A 87 23.78 -14.89 16.60
N GLY A 88 22.92 -14.51 15.67
CA GLY A 88 21.65 -15.20 15.44
C GLY A 88 20.79 -15.21 16.72
N PRO A 89 20.13 -16.34 17.04
CA PRO A 89 19.30 -16.45 18.25
C PRO A 89 20.05 -16.26 19.57
N ASP A 90 21.38 -16.48 19.59
CA ASP A 90 22.21 -16.33 20.80
C ASP A 90 22.61 -14.88 21.08
N ASP A 91 22.26 -13.94 20.19
CA ASP A 91 22.49 -12.52 20.44
C ASP A 91 21.58 -12.04 21.59
N PRO A 92 22.11 -11.38 22.63
CA PRO A 92 21.30 -10.89 23.74
C PRO A 92 20.17 -9.94 23.32
N GLN A 93 20.30 -9.28 22.16
CA GLN A 93 19.28 -8.38 21.63
C GLN A 93 18.31 -9.07 20.68
N ALA A 94 18.54 -10.33 20.30
CA ALA A 94 17.77 -11.03 19.28
C ALA A 94 16.27 -11.02 19.55
N ALA A 95 15.85 -11.40 20.76
CA ALA A 95 14.44 -11.46 21.13
C ALA A 95 13.76 -10.08 21.01
N ALA A 96 14.40 -9.03 21.52
CA ALA A 96 13.87 -7.67 21.46
C ALA A 96 13.79 -7.14 20.01
N ILE A 97 14.82 -7.38 19.20
CA ILE A 97 14.84 -6.97 17.78
C ILE A 97 13.76 -7.71 16.99
N LYS A 98 13.61 -9.04 17.18
CA LYS A 98 12.56 -9.83 16.51
C LYS A 98 11.15 -9.42 16.95
N GLN A 99 10.97 -9.02 18.21
CA GLN A 99 9.71 -8.47 18.69
C GLN A 99 9.44 -7.09 18.05
N ALA A 100 10.44 -6.21 17.97
CA ALA A 100 10.30 -4.89 17.38
C ALA A 100 9.90 -4.95 15.89
N ILE A 101 10.62 -5.74 15.07
CA ILE A 101 10.29 -5.90 13.65
C ILE A 101 8.89 -6.49 13.44
N ARG A 102 8.46 -7.40 14.31
CA ARG A 102 7.09 -7.93 14.26
C ARG A 102 6.08 -6.83 14.55
N SER A 103 6.26 -6.07 15.63
CA SER A 103 5.29 -5.07 16.10
C SER A 103 5.02 -3.92 15.13
N VAL A 104 5.96 -3.62 14.24
CA VAL A 104 5.79 -2.56 13.22
C VAL A 104 5.03 -3.02 11.97
N PHE A 105 4.93 -4.33 11.73
CA PHE A 105 4.21 -4.94 10.60
C PHE A 105 2.94 -5.70 10.99
N LEU A 106 2.89 -6.17 12.23
CA LEU A 106 1.70 -6.72 12.85
C LEU A 106 1.35 -5.89 14.07
N ILE A 107 0.32 -5.08 13.93
CA ILE A 107 -0.30 -4.33 15.01
C ILE A 107 -1.07 -5.35 15.86
N GLU A 108 -0.69 -5.48 17.14
CA GLU A 108 -1.19 -6.51 18.07
C GLU A 108 -2.38 -6.00 18.90
N GLU A 109 -2.89 -4.81 18.60
CA GLU A 109 -4.13 -4.26 19.11
C GLU A 109 -5.33 -5.14 18.70
N ASP A 110 -6.20 -5.48 19.67
CA ASP A 110 -7.27 -6.49 19.52
C ASP A 110 -8.27 -6.21 18.38
N ASP A 111 -8.45 -4.94 18.02
CA ASP A 111 -9.40 -4.49 16.98
C ASP A 111 -8.79 -4.37 15.58
N TRP A 112 -7.46 -4.30 15.46
CA TRP A 112 -6.79 -3.97 14.19
C TRP A 112 -7.12 -4.97 13.08
N ALA A 113 -7.06 -6.27 13.38
CA ALA A 113 -7.35 -7.30 12.38
C ALA A 113 -8.81 -7.22 11.88
N GLY A 114 -9.74 -6.90 12.76
CA GLY A 114 -11.15 -6.67 12.42
C GLY A 114 -11.31 -5.48 11.49
N MET A 115 -10.70 -4.34 11.84
CA MET A 115 -10.72 -3.12 11.01
C MET A 115 -10.14 -3.35 9.61
N VAL A 116 -9.01 -4.06 9.51
CA VAL A 116 -8.38 -4.42 8.23
C VAL A 116 -9.33 -5.29 7.40
N HIS A 117 -9.96 -6.29 8.02
CA HIS A 117 -10.90 -7.18 7.35
C HIS A 117 -12.12 -6.42 6.81
N GLU A 118 -12.76 -5.61 7.65
CA GLU A 118 -13.93 -4.81 7.27
C GLU A 118 -13.61 -3.85 6.12
N GLN A 119 -12.46 -3.18 6.18
CA GLN A 119 -12.02 -2.28 5.13
C GLN A 119 -11.71 -3.02 3.82
N ALA A 120 -11.04 -4.18 3.91
CA ALA A 120 -10.77 -5.03 2.74
C ALA A 120 -12.07 -5.49 2.08
N GLU A 121 -13.02 -5.99 2.87
CA GLU A 121 -14.30 -6.46 2.40
C GLU A 121 -15.10 -5.34 1.72
N ARG A 122 -15.12 -4.15 2.33
CA ARG A 122 -15.74 -2.96 1.75
C ARG A 122 -15.14 -2.62 0.38
N HIS A 123 -13.81 -2.60 0.25
CA HIS A 123 -13.15 -2.30 -1.03
C HIS A 123 -13.44 -3.36 -2.10
N ILE A 124 -13.46 -4.65 -1.73
CA ILE A 124 -13.81 -5.74 -2.65
C ILE A 124 -15.27 -5.63 -3.11
N ARG A 125 -16.22 -5.46 -2.19
CA ARG A 125 -17.65 -5.30 -2.52
C ARG A 125 -17.88 -4.10 -3.44
N ASN A 126 -17.20 -3.00 -3.17
CA ASN A 126 -17.26 -1.78 -3.98
C ASN A 126 -16.69 -2.01 -5.40
N ALA A 127 -15.54 -2.67 -5.51
CA ALA A 127 -14.95 -3.04 -6.80
C ALA A 127 -15.87 -3.96 -7.62
N LEU A 128 -16.49 -4.97 -6.98
CA LEU A 128 -17.44 -5.87 -7.63
C LEU A 128 -18.69 -5.15 -8.12
N LYS A 129 -19.24 -4.22 -7.33
CA LYS A 129 -20.37 -3.38 -7.75
C LYS A 129 -20.00 -2.50 -8.96
N GLY A 130 -18.81 -1.90 -8.93
CA GLY A 130 -18.29 -1.13 -10.05
C GLY A 130 -18.17 -1.98 -11.32
N LEU A 131 -17.59 -3.18 -11.21
CA LEU A 131 -17.44 -4.12 -12.32
C LEU A 131 -18.79 -4.60 -12.88
N ALA A 132 -19.81 -4.74 -12.04
CA ALA A 132 -21.16 -5.11 -12.47
C ALA A 132 -21.95 -3.94 -13.11
N SER A 133 -21.40 -2.72 -13.08
CA SER A 133 -22.05 -1.51 -13.62
C SER A 133 -21.55 -1.08 -15.00
N ILE A 134 -20.56 -1.80 -15.55
CA ILE A 134 -20.03 -1.60 -16.91
C ILE A 134 -20.62 -2.63 -17.88
#